data_AF-A0A3E0NRJ4-F1
#
_entry.id   AF-A0A3E0NRJ4-F1
#
_cell.length_a   1.000
_cell.length_b   1.000
_cell.length_c   1.000
_cell.angle_alpha   90.00
_cell.angle_beta   90.00
_cell.angle_gamma   90.00
#
_symmetry.space_group_name_H-M   'P 1'
#
loop_
_entity.id
_entity.type
_entity.pdbx_description
1 polymer ?
#
loop_
_entity_poly.entity_id
_entity_poly.type
_entity_poly.pdbx_seq_one_letter_code
_entity_poly.pdbx_strand_id
1 'polypeptide(L)'
;MMLNHCKPPRVGGGVRLGGLVAVLLLPGLATTAVAAQQPSLREADRLRLAEAFRLADEVREGIWPGWSEVPFAVLLVTPEQEFLVRHPAPSDEFAVVTERDALLGSAVHVRERQFAPNLLATFPAVGGVSTVVVGQPENTGRSSTEWVVTLLHEHFHQLQNTQPDYFEAVAALDLSGGDETGMWMLNYPFPYQEPAVGERFAAYRLALRDALERLDGGEDSQRDLGAVLAARARLRNEVDDADYRYFSFQLWQEGVARFTELRVAEAAAEAAASGRGPLPAFSALADVVPYQQVAEALRRDLVEELTALDLAASGRLVFYSVGAAEALLLDAVRPGWRSRYLREKFQLERLYDEQ
;
A
#
# COMPACT_ATOMS: atom_id res chain seq x y z
N MET A 1 21.14 5.24 -6.52
CA MET A 1 21.56 4.39 -7.66
C MET A 1 20.35 4.31 -8.60
N MET A 2 19.99 5.43 -9.22
CA MET A 2 20.12 5.78 -10.65
C MET A 2 19.39 4.81 -11.61
N LEU A 3 18.10 5.07 -11.84
CA LEU A 3 17.34 4.52 -12.97
C LEU A 3 17.47 5.47 -14.17
N ASN A 4 18.18 5.02 -15.20
CA ASN A 4 18.34 5.73 -16.47
C ASN A 4 17.16 5.43 -17.41
N HIS A 5 16.39 6.47 -17.72
CA HIS A 5 15.95 6.90 -19.05
C HIS A 5 15.85 5.82 -20.16
N CYS A 6 14.65 5.27 -20.36
CA CYS A 6 14.28 4.62 -21.62
C CYS A 6 13.71 5.66 -22.61
N LYS A 7 14.52 6.04 -23.61
CA LYS A 7 14.06 6.76 -24.81
C LYS A 7 13.59 5.74 -25.86
N PRO A 8 12.45 5.93 -26.54
CA PRO A 8 12.04 5.05 -27.63
C PRO A 8 12.86 5.29 -28.92
N PRO A 9 12.97 4.29 -29.81
CA PRO A 9 13.79 4.37 -31.00
C PRO A 9 13.18 5.28 -32.08
N ARG A 10 14.04 6.06 -32.75
CA ARG A 10 13.72 6.77 -33.99
C ARG A 10 13.63 5.78 -35.14
N VAL A 11 12.48 5.72 -35.80
CA VAL A 11 12.35 5.10 -37.12
C VAL A 11 12.55 6.19 -38.17
N GLY A 12 13.65 6.09 -38.91
CA GLY A 12 13.87 6.84 -40.14
C GLY A 12 13.40 6.04 -41.35
N GLY A 13 12.85 6.73 -42.35
CA GLY A 13 12.48 6.15 -43.63
C GLY A 13 11.83 7.19 -44.52
N GLY A 14 12.62 7.88 -45.34
CA GLY A 14 12.14 8.86 -46.31
C GLY A 14 11.66 8.20 -47.60
N VAL A 15 10.68 8.84 -48.25
CA VAL A 15 10.53 8.81 -49.72
C VAL A 15 10.12 10.21 -50.16
N ARG A 16 10.92 10.81 -51.05
CA ARG A 16 10.58 12.02 -51.80
C ARG A 16 9.76 11.60 -53.02
N LEU A 17 8.63 12.25 -53.27
CA LEU A 17 8.06 12.38 -54.60
C LEU A 17 7.50 13.80 -54.76
N GLY A 18 7.97 14.51 -55.77
CA GLY A 18 7.53 15.86 -56.11
C GLY A 18 6.21 15.86 -56.87
N GLY A 19 5.48 16.97 -56.80
CA GLY A 19 4.30 17.20 -57.62
C GLY A 19 3.52 18.44 -57.21
N LEU A 20 3.62 19.47 -58.07
CA LEU A 20 2.73 20.62 -58.29
C LEU A 20 2.14 21.40 -57.09
N VAL A 21 2.51 22.68 -57.07
CA VAL A 21 1.82 23.78 -56.38
C VAL A 21 0.49 24.06 -57.09
N ALA A 22 -0.62 23.84 -56.39
CA ALA A 22 -1.91 24.44 -56.70
C ALA A 22 -2.30 25.37 -55.55
N VAL A 23 -2.27 26.68 -55.80
CA VAL A 23 -2.76 27.69 -54.85
C VAL A 23 -4.29 27.68 -54.91
N LEU A 24 -4.90 26.97 -53.97
CA LEU A 24 -6.32 27.04 -53.66
C LEU A 24 -6.51 28.00 -52.47
N LEU A 25 -7.07 29.18 -52.75
CA LEU A 25 -7.57 30.11 -51.75
C LEU A 25 -8.78 29.47 -51.04
N LEU A 26 -8.53 28.83 -49.91
CA LEU A 26 -9.57 28.33 -49.00
C LEU A 26 -10.14 29.51 -48.19
N PRO A 27 -11.48 29.66 -48.10
CA PRO A 27 -12.09 30.63 -47.19
C PRO A 27 -11.74 30.24 -45.76
N GLY A 28 -11.32 31.23 -44.97
CA GLY A 28 -10.88 31.05 -43.59
C GLY A 28 -11.90 30.31 -42.74
N LEU A 29 -11.61 29.04 -42.45
CA LEU A 29 -12.21 28.33 -41.35
C LEU A 29 -11.74 29.02 -40.07
N ALA A 30 -12.63 29.80 -39.46
CA ALA A 30 -12.46 30.21 -38.08
C ALA A 30 -12.41 28.93 -37.24
N THR A 31 -11.19 28.48 -36.93
CA THR A 31 -10.96 27.47 -35.91
C THR A 31 -11.42 28.09 -34.59
N THR A 32 -12.64 27.75 -34.17
CA THR A 32 -13.04 27.94 -32.78
C THR A 32 -12.05 27.13 -31.95
N ALA A 33 -11.06 27.82 -31.38
CA ALA A 33 -10.19 27.24 -30.38
C ALA A 33 -11.11 26.82 -29.23
N VAL A 34 -11.40 25.53 -29.14
CA VAL A 34 -11.97 24.95 -27.93
C VAL A 34 -10.93 25.22 -26.86
N ALA A 35 -11.23 26.12 -25.93
CA ALA A 35 -10.36 26.35 -24.79
C ALA A 35 -10.20 25.00 -24.08
N ALA A 36 -9.00 24.43 -24.12
CA ALA A 36 -8.70 23.20 -23.40
C ALA A 36 -9.00 23.47 -21.92
N GLN A 37 -9.96 22.75 -21.38
CA GLN A 37 -10.33 22.85 -19.98
C GLN A 37 -9.08 22.49 -19.17
N GLN A 38 -8.66 23.35 -18.24
CA GLN A 38 -7.48 23.05 -17.45
C GLN A 38 -7.69 21.72 -16.70
N PRO A 39 -6.67 20.84 -16.68
CA PRO A 39 -6.68 19.65 -15.84
C PRO A 39 -7.12 19.99 -14.43
N SER A 40 -8.08 19.24 -13.89
CA SER A 40 -8.56 19.45 -12.52
C SER A 40 -8.89 18.12 -11.86
N LEU A 41 -8.60 18.06 -10.56
CA LEU A 41 -8.96 16.91 -9.73
C LEU A 41 -10.47 16.90 -9.51
N ARG A 42 -11.13 15.75 -9.72
CA ARG A 42 -12.57 15.62 -9.46
C ARG A 42 -12.86 15.94 -7.99
N GLU A 43 -14.01 16.54 -7.71
CA GLU A 43 -14.39 16.88 -6.33
C GLU A 43 -14.43 15.65 -5.42
N ALA A 44 -14.96 14.51 -5.90
CA ALA A 44 -14.96 13.26 -5.14
C ALA A 44 -13.54 12.78 -4.76
N ASP A 45 -12.57 12.91 -5.68
CA ASP A 45 -11.18 12.52 -5.41
C ASP A 45 -10.52 13.48 -4.40
N ARG A 46 -10.81 14.78 -4.50
CA ARG A 46 -10.37 15.78 -3.52
C ARG A 46 -10.93 15.46 -2.13
N LEU A 47 -12.21 15.08 -2.03
CA LEU A 47 -12.85 14.70 -0.77
C LEU A 47 -12.23 13.44 -0.15
N ARG A 48 -11.96 12.41 -0.95
CA ARG A 48 -11.33 11.16 -0.49
C ARG A 48 -9.90 11.39 -0.01
N LEU A 49 -9.10 12.15 -0.75
CA LEU A 49 -7.74 12.52 -0.33
C LEU A 49 -7.76 13.37 0.94
N ALA A 50 -8.67 14.35 1.03
CA ALA A 50 -8.81 15.18 2.22
C ALA A 50 -9.18 14.36 3.46
N GLU A 51 -10.10 13.38 3.31
CA GLU A 51 -10.44 12.47 4.39
C GLU A 51 -9.27 11.58 4.79
N ALA A 52 -8.53 11.02 3.83
CA ALA A 52 -7.35 10.22 4.15
C ALA A 52 -6.27 11.02 4.89
N PHE A 53 -6.04 12.27 4.48
CA PHE A 53 -5.10 13.15 5.16
C PHE A 53 -5.55 13.53 6.57
N ARG A 54 -6.83 13.88 6.75
CA ARG A 54 -7.41 14.17 8.07
C ARG A 54 -7.31 12.95 8.97
N LEU A 55 -7.70 11.77 8.48
CA LEU A 55 -7.65 10.54 9.25
C LEU A 55 -6.21 10.20 9.64
N ALA A 56 -5.25 10.34 8.72
CA ALA A 56 -3.84 10.16 9.04
C ALA A 56 -3.38 11.08 10.17
N ASP A 57 -3.72 12.37 10.10
CA ASP A 57 -3.38 13.35 11.14
C ASP A 57 -3.99 12.99 12.51
N GLU A 58 -5.15 12.32 12.53
CA GLU A 58 -5.84 11.87 13.75
C GLU A 58 -5.23 10.62 14.37
N VAL A 59 -4.92 9.57 13.57
CA VAL A 59 -4.67 8.23 14.13
C VAL A 59 -3.21 7.75 14.04
N ARG A 60 -2.41 8.26 13.10
CA ARG A 60 -1.15 7.59 12.71
C ARG A 60 -0.13 7.48 13.83
N GLU A 61 0.04 8.54 14.63
CA GLU A 61 1.00 8.56 15.73
C GLU A 61 0.60 7.60 16.87
N GLY A 62 -0.70 7.46 17.11
CA GLY A 62 -1.22 6.52 18.12
C GLY A 62 -1.05 5.06 17.72
N ILE A 63 -0.97 4.77 16.41
CA ILE A 63 -0.77 3.41 15.89
C ILE A 63 0.72 3.09 15.82
N TRP A 64 1.51 3.95 15.19
CA TRP A 64 2.95 3.78 14.97
C TRP A 64 3.73 5.02 15.42
N PRO A 65 4.65 4.89 16.40
CA PRO A 65 5.49 5.99 16.84
C PRO A 65 6.32 6.56 15.69
N GLY A 66 6.30 7.89 15.54
CA GLY A 66 7.05 8.61 14.51
C GLY A 66 6.44 8.54 13.10
N TRP A 67 5.28 7.90 12.92
CA TRP A 67 4.59 7.91 11.62
C TRP A 67 4.17 9.32 11.21
N SER A 68 3.95 10.22 12.17
CA SER A 68 3.59 11.60 11.88
C SER A 68 4.67 12.45 11.22
N GLU A 69 5.92 12.01 11.27
CA GLU A 69 7.06 12.68 10.63
C GLU A 69 7.27 12.25 9.17
N VAL A 70 6.53 11.24 8.69
CA VAL A 70 6.67 10.70 7.34
C VAL A 70 5.87 11.54 6.35
N PRO A 71 6.48 12.03 5.25
CA PRO A 71 5.73 12.73 4.21
C PRO A 71 4.64 11.84 3.60
N PHE A 72 3.40 12.33 3.62
CA PHE A 72 2.27 11.63 2.99
C PHE A 72 2.12 12.06 1.52
N ALA A 73 3.14 11.74 0.71
CA ALA A 73 3.17 12.06 -0.72
C ALA A 73 2.31 11.06 -1.53
N VAL A 74 1.39 11.57 -2.35
CA VAL A 74 0.43 10.75 -3.11
C VAL A 74 0.43 11.15 -4.59
N LEU A 75 0.51 10.14 -5.45
CA LEU A 75 0.29 10.23 -6.90
C LEU A 75 -1.01 9.48 -7.25
N LEU A 76 -2.10 10.23 -7.42
CA LEU A 76 -3.39 9.67 -7.82
C LEU A 76 -3.40 9.44 -9.34
N VAL A 77 -3.65 8.21 -9.76
CA VAL A 77 -3.74 7.78 -11.16
C VAL A 77 -5.22 7.74 -11.59
N THR A 78 -5.58 8.62 -12.51
CA THR A 78 -6.89 8.62 -13.20
C THR A 78 -6.76 7.95 -14.58
N PRO A 79 -7.87 7.70 -15.30
CA PRO A 79 -7.78 7.14 -16.65
C PRO A 79 -7.01 8.04 -17.64
N GLU A 80 -7.06 9.36 -17.44
CA GLU A 80 -6.46 10.35 -18.33
C GLU A 80 -5.11 10.86 -17.83
N GLN A 81 -4.98 11.11 -16.52
CA GLN A 81 -3.87 11.89 -15.96
C GLN A 81 -3.43 11.37 -14.60
N GLU A 82 -2.30 11.87 -14.13
CA GLU A 82 -1.80 11.62 -12.79
C GLU A 82 -1.66 12.92 -12.01
N PHE A 83 -2.16 12.93 -10.78
CA PHE A 83 -2.14 14.09 -9.91
C PHE A 83 -1.26 13.85 -8.69
N LEU A 84 -0.25 14.70 -8.52
CA LEU A 84 0.69 14.64 -7.41
C LEU A 84 0.28 15.64 -6.33
N VAL A 85 0.15 15.17 -5.10
CA VAL A 85 -0.37 15.91 -3.94
C VAL A 85 0.55 15.68 -2.74
N ARG A 86 0.81 16.75 -1.95
CA ARG A 86 1.68 16.74 -0.75
C ARG A 86 3.11 16.22 -0.98
N HIS A 87 3.59 16.20 -2.22
CA HIS A 87 4.94 15.73 -2.53
C HIS A 87 5.99 16.84 -2.24
N PRO A 88 7.06 16.56 -1.48
CA PRO A 88 8.00 17.59 -1.02
C PRO A 88 8.95 18.11 -2.12
N ALA A 89 9.17 17.32 -3.17
CA ALA A 89 10.05 17.68 -4.29
C ALA A 89 9.51 17.19 -5.64
N PRO A 90 8.42 17.77 -6.17
CA PRO A 90 7.89 17.41 -7.50
C PRO A 90 8.99 17.53 -8.58
N SER A 91 9.02 16.60 -9.54
CA SER A 91 9.91 16.66 -10.71
C SER A 91 9.37 17.62 -11.78
N ASP A 92 10.26 18.11 -12.66
CA ASP A 92 9.94 19.10 -13.71
C ASP A 92 8.90 18.62 -14.75
N GLU A 93 8.59 17.32 -14.79
CA GLU A 93 7.55 16.75 -15.66
C GLU A 93 6.12 17.04 -15.20
N PHE A 94 5.96 17.56 -13.98
CA PHE A 94 4.66 17.92 -13.41
C PHE A 94 4.35 19.40 -13.61
N ALA A 95 3.22 19.69 -14.23
CA ALA A 95 2.67 21.04 -14.31
C ALA A 95 1.88 21.36 -13.03
N VAL A 96 1.98 22.60 -12.53
CA VAL A 96 1.17 23.05 -11.39
C VAL A 96 -0.27 23.29 -11.84
N VAL A 97 -1.23 22.62 -11.20
CA VAL A 97 -2.67 22.91 -11.35
C VAL A 97 -3.07 24.04 -10.41
N THR A 98 -2.63 23.95 -9.15
CA THR A 98 -2.81 24.99 -8.14
C THR A 98 -1.67 24.94 -7.13
N GLU A 99 -1.19 26.10 -6.70
CA GLU A 99 -0.17 26.23 -5.64
C GLU A 99 -0.74 25.86 -4.26
N ARG A 100 -2.06 25.98 -4.09
CA ARG A 100 -2.75 25.62 -2.84
C ARG A 100 -4.21 25.30 -3.09
N ASP A 101 -4.55 24.02 -3.06
CA ASP A 101 -5.93 23.58 -3.04
C ASP A 101 -6.56 23.87 -1.67
N ALA A 102 -7.75 24.48 -1.67
CA ALA A 102 -8.41 24.91 -0.44
C ALA A 102 -8.84 23.76 0.48
N LEU A 103 -9.10 22.58 -0.08
CA LEU A 103 -9.51 21.40 0.67
C LEU A 103 -8.29 20.56 1.08
N LEU A 104 -7.34 20.36 0.16
CA LEU A 104 -6.15 19.51 0.40
C LEU A 104 -5.03 20.25 1.15
N GLY A 105 -5.09 21.59 1.20
CA GLY A 105 -4.14 22.45 1.89
C GLY A 105 -2.73 22.44 1.29
N SER A 106 -2.56 21.89 0.09
CA SER A 106 -1.26 21.69 -0.57
C SER A 106 -1.34 22.01 -2.06
N ALA A 107 -0.19 22.14 -2.70
CA ALA A 107 -0.11 22.22 -4.15
C ALA A 107 -0.62 20.92 -4.78
N VAL A 108 -1.25 21.06 -5.94
CA VAL A 108 -1.66 19.95 -6.79
C VAL A 108 -0.94 20.11 -8.12
N HIS A 109 -0.21 19.07 -8.49
CA HIS A 109 0.47 19.01 -9.77
C HIS A 109 -0.12 17.91 -10.63
N VAL A 110 0.08 18.00 -11.95
CA VAL A 110 -0.47 17.05 -12.91
C VAL A 110 0.56 16.68 -13.98
N ARG A 111 0.49 15.44 -14.46
CA ARG A 111 1.16 14.98 -15.68
C ARG A 111 0.27 14.03 -16.47
N GLU A 112 0.67 13.74 -17.70
CA GLU A 112 0.08 12.66 -18.50
C GLU A 112 0.25 11.30 -17.78
N ARG A 113 -0.76 10.42 -17.88
CA ARG A 113 -0.73 9.13 -17.20
C ARG A 113 0.42 8.23 -17.68
N GLN A 114 1.13 7.64 -16.74
CA GLN A 114 2.23 6.69 -16.95
C GLN A 114 1.95 5.31 -16.30
N PHE A 115 1.23 5.28 -15.19
CA PHE A 115 0.89 4.10 -14.41
C PHE A 115 -0.51 3.57 -14.71
N ALA A 116 -0.75 2.31 -14.36
CA ALA A 116 -2.05 1.68 -14.53
C ALA A 116 -3.09 2.28 -13.56
N PRO A 117 -4.34 2.53 -14.00
CA PRO A 117 -5.35 3.21 -13.18
C PRO A 117 -5.86 2.37 -12.01
N ASN A 118 -5.50 1.08 -11.93
CA ASN A 118 -5.83 0.16 -10.85
C ASN A 118 -4.63 -0.13 -9.93
N LEU A 119 -3.51 0.58 -10.09
CA LEU A 119 -2.31 0.37 -9.28
C LEU A 119 -2.56 0.78 -7.82
N LEU A 120 -2.02 0.00 -6.89
CA LEU A 120 -1.98 0.24 -5.46
C LEU A 120 -0.59 -0.19 -4.99
N ALA A 121 0.32 0.77 -4.87
CA ALA A 121 1.68 0.48 -4.46
C ALA A 121 2.40 1.73 -3.95
N THR A 122 3.42 1.50 -3.13
CA THR A 122 4.30 2.56 -2.62
C THR A 122 5.74 2.29 -2.99
N PHE A 123 6.34 3.22 -3.74
CA PHE A 123 7.72 3.12 -4.21
C PHE A 123 8.27 4.53 -4.51
N PRO A 124 9.59 4.73 -4.69
CA PRO A 124 10.18 6.04 -4.95
C PRO A 124 9.91 6.55 -6.38
N ALA A 125 8.64 6.75 -6.72
CA ALA A 125 8.15 7.03 -8.07
C ALA A 125 8.55 8.42 -8.61
N VAL A 126 8.72 9.40 -7.72
CA VAL A 126 8.97 10.80 -8.09
C VAL A 126 10.13 11.34 -7.24
N GLY A 127 11.17 11.85 -7.90
CA GLY A 127 12.30 12.51 -7.21
C GLY A 127 13.05 11.65 -6.18
N GLY A 128 12.92 10.32 -6.23
CA GLY A 128 13.51 9.42 -5.23
C GLY A 128 12.76 9.39 -3.89
N VAL A 129 11.62 10.07 -3.77
CA VAL A 129 10.80 10.11 -2.56
C VAL A 129 9.78 8.98 -2.59
N SER A 130 9.70 8.19 -1.52
CA SER A 130 8.68 7.15 -1.36
C SER A 130 7.29 7.76 -1.52
N THR A 131 6.57 7.37 -2.55
CA THR A 131 5.30 7.97 -2.98
C THR A 131 4.25 6.88 -3.10
N VAL A 132 3.07 7.13 -2.52
CA VAL A 132 1.90 6.27 -2.74
C VAL A 132 1.40 6.49 -4.16
N VAL A 133 1.45 5.48 -5.02
CA VAL A 133 0.91 5.51 -6.38
C VAL A 133 -0.37 4.70 -6.42
N VAL A 134 -1.50 5.40 -6.56
CA VAL A 134 -2.82 4.84 -6.27
C VAL A 134 -3.83 5.21 -7.34
N GLY A 135 -4.58 4.21 -7.81
CA GLY A 135 -5.75 4.38 -8.66
C GLY A 135 -6.95 4.98 -7.93
N GLN A 136 -7.91 5.51 -8.68
CA GLN A 136 -9.20 5.92 -8.12
C GLN A 136 -9.97 4.72 -7.51
N PRO A 137 -10.87 4.94 -6.53
CA PRO A 137 -11.66 3.86 -5.92
C PRO A 137 -12.41 3.01 -6.95
N GLU A 138 -13.00 3.66 -7.97
CA GLU A 138 -13.76 2.97 -9.01
C GLU A 138 -12.89 2.02 -9.86
N ASN A 139 -11.62 2.36 -10.05
CA ASN A 139 -10.66 1.55 -10.82
C ASN A 139 -9.98 0.46 -9.98
N THR A 140 -10.06 0.58 -8.65
CA THR A 140 -9.46 -0.36 -7.69
C THR A 140 -10.50 -1.27 -7.04
N GLY A 141 -11.77 -1.14 -7.41
CA GLY A 141 -12.88 -1.97 -6.91
C GLY A 141 -13.18 -1.74 -5.43
N ARG A 142 -12.92 -0.53 -4.92
CA ARG A 142 -13.10 -0.16 -3.51
C ARG A 142 -14.15 0.91 -3.34
N SER A 143 -14.88 0.87 -2.23
CA SER A 143 -15.65 2.02 -1.76
C SER A 143 -14.73 3.16 -1.34
N SER A 144 -15.28 4.37 -1.23
CA SER A 144 -14.54 5.53 -0.70
C SER A 144 -13.91 5.28 0.67
N THR A 145 -14.61 4.60 1.60
CA THR A 145 -14.07 4.32 2.94
C THR A 145 -12.94 3.30 2.91
N GLU A 146 -13.13 2.18 2.19
CA GLU A 146 -12.09 1.16 2.03
C GLU A 146 -10.85 1.72 1.30
N TRP A 147 -11.06 2.60 0.33
CA TRP A 147 -9.97 3.26 -0.38
C TRP A 147 -9.18 4.19 0.53
N VAL A 148 -9.83 4.96 1.41
CA VAL A 148 -9.12 5.77 2.41
C VAL A 148 -8.27 4.89 3.31
N VAL A 149 -8.83 3.80 3.83
CA VAL A 149 -8.10 2.84 4.68
C VAL A 149 -6.94 2.18 3.92
N THR A 150 -7.15 1.81 2.65
CA THR A 150 -6.09 1.30 1.76
C THR A 150 -5.00 2.36 1.54
N LEU A 151 -5.35 3.65 1.41
CA LEU A 151 -4.34 4.70 1.26
C LEU A 151 -3.44 4.81 2.50
N LEU A 152 -3.97 4.53 3.68
CA LEU A 152 -3.19 4.49 4.92
C LEU A 152 -2.32 3.24 5.03
N HIS A 153 -2.73 2.11 4.45
CA HIS A 153 -1.86 0.95 4.25
C HIS A 153 -0.63 1.33 3.40
N GLU A 154 -0.86 2.00 2.28
CA GLU A 154 0.23 2.48 1.42
C GLU A 154 1.10 3.54 2.12
N HIS A 155 0.48 4.44 2.90
CA HIS A 155 1.24 5.41 3.71
C HIS A 155 2.10 4.72 4.77
N PHE A 156 1.71 3.56 5.28
CA PHE A 156 2.53 2.77 6.20
C PHE A 156 3.77 2.21 5.50
N HIS A 157 3.67 1.82 4.22
CA HIS A 157 4.86 1.50 3.43
C HIS A 157 5.79 2.71 3.27
N GLN A 158 5.29 3.95 3.23
CA GLN A 158 6.17 5.13 3.28
C GLN A 158 6.95 5.20 4.60
N LEU A 159 6.34 4.84 5.73
CA LEU A 159 7.04 4.74 7.02
C LEU A 159 8.13 3.67 6.99
N GLN A 160 7.83 2.48 6.46
CA GLN A 160 8.81 1.41 6.31
C GLN A 160 9.98 1.85 5.41
N ASN A 161 9.69 2.39 4.23
CA ASN A 161 10.66 2.79 3.22
C ASN A 161 11.55 3.97 3.65
N THR A 162 11.06 4.80 4.58
CA THR A 162 11.80 5.96 5.10
C THR A 162 12.69 5.61 6.30
N GLN A 163 12.63 4.37 6.80
CA GLN A 163 13.56 3.96 7.85
C GLN A 163 15.01 4.03 7.34
N PRO A 164 15.95 4.46 8.20
CA PRO A 164 17.38 4.36 7.90
C PRO A 164 17.72 2.95 7.43
N ASP A 165 18.59 2.86 6.44
CA ASP A 165 19.10 1.62 5.82
C ASP A 165 18.06 0.68 5.20
N TYR A 166 16.76 1.02 5.12
CA TYR A 166 15.72 0.09 4.63
C TYR A 166 16.10 -0.60 3.31
N PHE A 167 16.46 0.17 2.27
CA PHE A 167 16.83 -0.40 0.97
C PHE A 167 18.13 -1.21 1.01
N GLU A 168 19.08 -0.84 1.86
CA GLU A 168 20.31 -1.61 2.07
C GLU A 168 20.01 -2.94 2.77
N ALA A 169 19.15 -2.92 3.78
CA ALA A 169 18.68 -4.10 4.50
C ALA A 169 17.88 -5.04 3.59
N VAL A 170 17.03 -4.49 2.72
CA VAL A 170 16.32 -5.27 1.68
C VAL A 170 17.31 -5.92 0.72
N ALA A 171 18.32 -5.18 0.24
CA ALA A 171 19.36 -5.73 -0.64
C ALA A 171 20.17 -6.84 0.07
N ALA A 172 20.43 -6.67 1.37
CA ALA A 172 21.14 -7.66 2.19
C ALA A 172 20.37 -8.97 2.43
N LEU A 173 19.07 -9.04 2.08
CA LEU A 173 18.34 -10.31 2.05
C LEU A 173 18.92 -11.27 0.98
N ASP A 174 19.59 -10.74 -0.05
CA ASP A 174 20.20 -11.48 -1.15
C ASP A 174 19.20 -12.40 -1.87
N LEU A 175 18.03 -11.84 -2.22
CA LEU A 175 16.90 -12.55 -2.83
C LEU A 175 16.56 -12.07 -4.24
N SER A 176 17.17 -10.97 -4.69
CA SER A 176 16.80 -10.34 -5.96
C SER A 176 17.20 -11.15 -7.18
N GLY A 177 18.20 -12.03 -7.07
CA GLY A 177 18.74 -12.78 -8.21
C GLY A 177 19.24 -11.87 -9.35
N GLY A 178 19.66 -10.64 -9.03
CA GLY A 178 20.08 -9.63 -10.00
C GLY A 178 18.96 -8.73 -10.52
N ASP A 179 17.73 -8.87 -10.01
CA ASP A 179 16.66 -7.93 -10.31
C ASP A 179 16.90 -6.56 -9.65
N GLU A 180 17.06 -5.53 -10.50
CA GLU A 180 17.25 -4.13 -10.09
C GLU A 180 15.92 -3.35 -10.05
N THR A 181 14.82 -3.96 -10.50
CA THR A 181 13.49 -3.32 -10.59
C THR A 181 12.69 -3.43 -9.30
N GLY A 182 13.04 -4.38 -8.43
CA GLY A 182 12.32 -4.72 -7.21
C GLY A 182 11.15 -5.70 -7.41
N MET A 183 10.90 -6.13 -8.65
CA MET A 183 9.83 -7.08 -8.98
C MET A 183 10.01 -8.46 -8.33
N TRP A 184 11.22 -8.82 -7.91
CA TRP A 184 11.48 -10.04 -7.15
C TRP A 184 10.63 -10.10 -5.87
N MET A 185 10.33 -8.97 -5.23
CA MET A 185 9.49 -8.95 -4.01
C MET A 185 8.05 -9.43 -4.26
N LEU A 186 7.61 -9.40 -5.53
CA LEU A 186 6.29 -9.84 -5.97
C LEU A 186 6.35 -11.23 -6.62
N ASN A 187 7.44 -11.54 -7.32
CA ASN A 187 7.56 -12.72 -8.18
C ASN A 187 8.58 -13.75 -7.65
N TYR A 188 9.05 -13.61 -6.41
CA TYR A 188 10.00 -14.54 -5.82
C TYR A 188 9.42 -15.97 -5.84
N PRO A 189 10.20 -16.97 -6.29
CA PRO A 189 9.73 -18.34 -6.50
C PRO A 189 9.67 -19.14 -5.20
N PHE A 190 8.97 -18.63 -4.18
CA PHE A 190 8.73 -19.38 -2.93
C PHE A 190 8.03 -20.71 -3.25
N PRO A 191 8.28 -21.79 -2.48
CA PRO A 191 7.75 -23.14 -2.74
C PRO A 191 6.25 -23.26 -2.45
N TYR A 192 5.42 -22.44 -3.11
CA TYR A 192 3.97 -22.40 -2.96
C TYR A 192 3.30 -23.73 -3.29
N GLN A 193 3.86 -24.48 -4.24
CA GLN A 193 3.30 -25.73 -4.76
C GLN A 193 3.80 -26.98 -4.00
N GLU A 194 4.75 -26.82 -3.07
CA GLU A 194 5.32 -27.97 -2.35
C GLU A 194 4.36 -28.44 -1.24
N PRO A 195 3.83 -29.68 -1.29
CA PRO A 195 2.79 -30.13 -0.38
C PRO A 195 3.21 -30.08 1.10
N ALA A 196 4.48 -30.41 1.40
CA ALA A 196 4.99 -30.39 2.76
C ALA A 196 5.02 -28.96 3.33
N VAL A 197 5.43 -27.97 2.53
CA VAL A 197 5.39 -26.55 2.90
C VAL A 197 3.94 -26.10 3.11
N GLY A 198 3.03 -26.50 2.22
CA GLY A 198 1.59 -26.23 2.34
C GLY A 198 0.99 -26.76 3.65
N GLU A 199 1.33 -28.00 4.05
CA GLU A 199 0.88 -28.59 5.32
C GLU A 199 1.39 -27.81 6.54
N ARG A 200 2.69 -27.46 6.56
CA ARG A 200 3.28 -26.68 7.66
C ARG A 200 2.68 -25.28 7.74
N PHE A 201 2.48 -24.64 6.59
CA PHE A 201 1.86 -23.34 6.49
C PHE A 201 0.41 -23.35 7.01
N ALA A 202 -0.38 -24.35 6.60
CA ALA A 202 -1.75 -24.52 7.10
C ALA A 202 -1.80 -24.70 8.62
N ALA A 203 -0.89 -25.50 9.19
CA ALA A 203 -0.80 -25.67 10.64
C ALA A 203 -0.46 -24.35 11.37
N TYR A 204 0.43 -23.53 10.81
CA TYR A 204 0.77 -22.21 11.37
C TYR A 204 -0.39 -21.22 11.29
N ARG A 205 -1.03 -21.13 10.12
CA ARG A 205 -2.24 -20.32 9.88
C ARG A 205 -3.36 -20.67 10.87
N LEU A 206 -3.65 -21.96 11.06
CA LEU A 206 -4.72 -22.41 11.95
C LEU A 206 -4.39 -22.15 13.42
N ALA A 207 -3.12 -22.29 13.83
CA ALA A 207 -2.70 -21.92 15.17
C ALA A 207 -2.89 -20.42 15.45
N LEU A 208 -2.62 -19.56 14.46
CA LEU A 208 -2.89 -18.12 14.55
C LEU A 208 -4.39 -17.83 14.67
N ARG A 209 -5.23 -18.47 13.84
CA ARG A 209 -6.69 -18.35 13.93
C ARG A 209 -7.19 -18.69 15.33
N ASP A 210 -6.80 -19.85 15.86
CA ASP A 210 -7.25 -20.32 17.18
C ASP A 210 -6.82 -19.34 18.29
N ALA A 211 -5.61 -18.77 18.18
CA ALA A 211 -5.13 -17.74 19.10
C ALA A 211 -5.98 -16.45 19.03
N LEU A 212 -6.36 -16.02 17.81
CA LEU A 212 -7.19 -14.83 17.63
C LEU A 212 -8.62 -15.01 18.14
N GLU A 213 -9.25 -16.16 17.88
CA GLU A 213 -10.60 -16.46 18.38
C GLU A 213 -10.66 -16.44 19.92
N ARG A 214 -9.62 -16.99 20.58
CA ARG A 214 -9.49 -16.94 22.04
C ARG A 214 -9.24 -15.54 22.58
N LEU A 215 -8.40 -14.75 21.89
CA LEU A 215 -8.19 -13.34 22.20
C LEU A 215 -9.50 -12.55 22.15
N ASP A 216 -10.30 -12.74 21.11
CA ASP A 216 -11.61 -12.08 20.98
C ASP A 216 -12.61 -12.54 22.04
N GLY A 217 -12.46 -13.78 22.53
CA GLY A 217 -13.19 -14.32 23.69
C GLY A 217 -12.71 -13.79 25.06
N GLY A 218 -11.64 -13.01 25.11
CA GLY A 218 -11.05 -12.47 26.35
C GLY A 218 -10.18 -13.47 27.13
N GLU A 219 -9.70 -14.54 26.49
CA GLU A 219 -8.81 -15.53 27.10
C GLU A 219 -7.34 -15.09 27.11
N ASP A 220 -6.52 -15.73 27.96
CA ASP A 220 -5.07 -15.48 28.05
C ASP A 220 -4.32 -16.14 26.87
N SER A 221 -3.80 -15.29 25.99
CA SER A 221 -3.09 -15.67 24.76
C SER A 221 -1.67 -16.21 24.96
N GLN A 222 -1.12 -16.16 26.18
CA GLN A 222 0.23 -16.72 26.43
C GLN A 222 0.28 -18.24 26.16
N ARG A 223 -0.83 -18.94 26.36
CA ARG A 223 -0.91 -20.38 26.08
C ARG A 223 -0.89 -20.68 24.59
N ASP A 224 -1.50 -19.83 23.78
CA ASP A 224 -1.57 -20.01 22.33
C ASP A 224 -0.26 -19.60 21.64
N LEU A 225 0.48 -18.66 22.24
CA LEU A 225 1.80 -18.25 21.74
C LEU A 225 2.74 -19.44 21.53
N GLY A 226 2.79 -20.37 22.49
CA GLY A 226 3.63 -21.57 22.37
C GLY A 226 3.26 -22.44 21.15
N ALA A 227 1.97 -22.59 20.86
CA ALA A 227 1.49 -23.37 19.71
C ALA A 227 1.83 -22.68 18.38
N VAL A 228 1.63 -21.36 18.32
CA VAL A 228 1.95 -20.53 17.15
C VAL A 228 3.45 -20.57 16.85
N LEU A 229 4.29 -20.31 17.85
CA LEU A 229 5.75 -20.34 17.68
C LEU A 229 6.27 -21.72 17.30
N ALA A 230 5.72 -22.79 17.88
CA ALA A 230 6.07 -24.16 17.50
C ALA A 230 5.67 -24.49 16.06
N ALA A 231 4.50 -24.02 15.61
CA ALA A 231 4.07 -24.20 14.22
C ALA A 231 4.94 -23.40 13.24
N ARG A 232 5.29 -22.15 13.58
CA ARG A 232 6.21 -21.32 12.80
C ARG A 232 7.59 -21.94 12.69
N ALA A 233 8.14 -22.48 13.78
CA ALA A 233 9.43 -23.16 13.78
C ALA A 233 9.42 -24.43 12.90
N ARG A 234 8.30 -25.17 12.88
CA ARG A 234 8.14 -26.30 11.95
C ARG A 234 8.12 -25.85 10.49
N LEU A 235 7.44 -24.75 10.17
CA LEU A 235 7.46 -24.17 8.82
C LEU A 235 8.88 -23.70 8.44
N ARG A 236 9.60 -23.04 9.35
CA ARG A 236 11.00 -22.64 9.14
C ARG A 236 11.88 -23.81 8.71
N ASN A 237 11.72 -24.95 9.36
CA ASN A 237 12.53 -26.15 9.10
C ASN A 237 12.14 -26.90 7.82
N GLU A 238 11.02 -26.53 7.18
CA GLU A 238 10.52 -27.15 5.96
C GLU A 238 10.99 -26.42 4.69
N VAL A 239 11.36 -25.15 4.82
CA VAL A 239 11.85 -24.31 3.71
C VAL A 239 13.33 -24.01 3.88
N ASP A 240 14.00 -23.64 2.80
CA ASP A 240 15.40 -23.24 2.88
C ASP A 240 15.58 -21.84 3.50
N ASP A 241 16.84 -21.43 3.66
CA ASP A 241 17.18 -20.15 4.27
C ASP A 241 16.75 -18.93 3.44
N ALA A 242 16.77 -19.02 2.12
CA ALA A 242 16.37 -17.92 1.24
C ALA A 242 14.84 -17.75 1.27
N ASP A 243 14.12 -18.86 1.16
CA ASP A 243 12.66 -18.91 1.23
C ASP A 243 12.15 -18.41 2.58
N TYR A 244 12.80 -18.76 3.68
CA TYR A 244 12.41 -18.21 4.96
C TYR A 244 12.69 -16.71 5.09
N ARG A 245 13.81 -16.21 4.55
CA ARG A 245 14.06 -14.76 4.52
C ARG A 245 12.96 -14.04 3.74
N TYR A 246 12.54 -14.58 2.60
CA TYR A 246 11.42 -14.04 1.84
C TYR A 246 10.11 -14.10 2.63
N PHE A 247 9.80 -15.24 3.27
CA PHE A 247 8.63 -15.41 4.11
C PHE A 247 8.57 -14.36 5.23
N SER A 248 9.63 -14.25 6.05
CA SER A 248 9.65 -13.29 7.17
C SER A 248 9.66 -11.84 6.68
N PHE A 249 10.29 -11.55 5.54
CA PHE A 249 10.20 -10.27 4.85
C PHE A 249 8.75 -9.91 4.47
N GLN A 250 8.00 -10.84 3.86
CA GLN A 250 6.61 -10.59 3.46
C GLN A 250 5.67 -10.43 4.65
N LEU A 251 5.85 -11.21 5.73
CA LEU A 251 5.07 -11.01 6.97
C LEU A 251 5.34 -9.63 7.57
N TRP A 252 6.61 -9.21 7.61
CA TRP A 252 6.99 -7.90 8.10
C TRP A 252 6.44 -6.78 7.21
N GLN A 253 6.54 -6.91 5.89
CA GLN A 253 6.18 -5.85 4.95
C GLN A 253 4.67 -5.73 4.76
N GLU A 254 4.05 -6.78 4.24
CA GLU A 254 2.63 -6.79 3.83
C GLU A 254 1.70 -7.18 4.98
N GLY A 255 2.12 -8.16 5.78
CA GLY A 255 1.34 -8.62 6.91
C GLY A 255 1.11 -7.53 7.95
N VAL A 256 2.17 -6.82 8.33
CA VAL A 256 2.04 -5.70 9.28
C VAL A 256 1.36 -4.48 8.65
N ALA A 257 1.44 -4.29 7.32
CA ALA A 257 0.63 -3.28 6.64
C ALA A 257 -0.87 -3.61 6.71
N ARG A 258 -1.25 -4.88 6.54
CA ARG A 258 -2.64 -5.35 6.75
C ARG A 258 -3.10 -5.25 8.20
N PHE A 259 -2.22 -5.49 9.18
CA PHE A 259 -2.51 -5.16 10.59
C PHE A 259 -2.78 -3.66 10.78
N THR A 260 -1.95 -2.82 10.17
CA THR A 260 -2.08 -1.36 10.25
C THR A 260 -3.40 -0.89 9.66
N GLU A 261 -3.81 -1.48 8.54
CA GLU A 261 -5.11 -1.26 7.90
C GLU A 261 -6.28 -1.49 8.88
N LEU A 262 -6.28 -2.62 9.59
CA LEU A 262 -7.27 -2.93 10.62
C LEU A 262 -7.22 -1.91 11.77
N ARG A 263 -6.03 -1.60 12.30
CA ARG A 263 -5.88 -0.63 13.40
C ARG A 263 -6.32 0.78 13.02
N VAL A 264 -6.11 1.19 11.77
CA VAL A 264 -6.61 2.47 11.24
C VAL A 264 -8.14 2.47 11.22
N ALA A 265 -8.78 1.41 10.71
CA ALA A 265 -10.23 1.33 10.67
C ALA A 265 -10.86 1.33 12.08
N GLU A 266 -10.28 0.60 13.02
CA GLU A 266 -10.71 0.57 14.43
C GLU A 266 -10.56 1.96 15.09
N ALA A 267 -9.40 2.60 14.96
CA ALA A 267 -9.16 3.93 15.51
C ALA A 267 -10.07 5.00 14.87
N ALA A 268 -10.35 4.88 13.57
CA ALA A 268 -11.29 5.76 12.88
C ALA A 268 -12.73 5.58 13.39
N ALA A 269 -13.14 4.34 13.69
CA ALA A 269 -14.44 4.05 14.28
C ALA A 269 -14.55 4.63 15.71
N GLU A 270 -13.51 4.49 16.53
CA GLU A 270 -13.47 5.08 17.88
C GLU A 270 -13.49 6.61 17.84
N ALA A 271 -12.72 7.23 16.94
CA ALA A 271 -12.75 8.66 16.73
C ALA A 271 -14.14 9.15 16.33
N ALA A 272 -14.82 8.43 15.42
CA ALA A 272 -16.19 8.73 15.03
C ALA A 272 -17.18 8.63 16.20
N ALA A 273 -17.09 7.57 17.02
CA ALA A 273 -17.91 7.41 18.22
C ALA A 273 -17.68 8.55 19.25
N SER A 274 -16.47 9.12 19.24
CA SER A 274 -16.08 10.26 20.08
C SER A 274 -16.38 11.63 19.47
N GLY A 275 -17.12 11.69 18.35
CA GLY A 275 -17.49 12.94 17.68
C GLY A 275 -16.42 13.54 16.75
N ARG A 276 -15.32 12.83 16.49
CA ARG A 276 -14.24 13.19 15.55
C ARG A 276 -14.31 12.35 14.25
N GLY A 277 -15.53 12.13 13.77
CA GLY A 277 -15.82 11.30 12.60
C GLY A 277 -15.35 11.87 11.27
N PRO A 278 -15.71 11.20 10.15
CA PRO A 278 -15.30 11.62 8.81
C PRO A 278 -15.79 13.02 8.47
N LEU A 279 -15.12 13.68 7.51
CA LEU A 279 -15.55 14.98 6.99
C LEU A 279 -17.01 14.89 6.50
N PRO A 280 -17.90 15.85 6.85
CA PRO A 280 -19.29 15.80 6.42
C PRO A 280 -19.48 15.68 4.90
N ALA A 281 -18.64 16.35 4.11
CA ALA A 281 -18.68 16.28 2.66
C ALA A 281 -18.18 14.93 2.11
N PHE A 282 -17.24 14.28 2.80
CA PHE A 282 -16.84 12.91 2.48
C PHE A 282 -17.99 11.94 2.78
N SER A 283 -18.60 12.05 3.96
CA SER A 283 -19.77 11.23 4.37
C SER A 283 -20.99 11.37 3.45
N ALA A 284 -21.04 12.42 2.61
CA ALA A 284 -22.11 12.63 1.63
C ALA A 284 -21.87 11.90 0.29
N LEU A 285 -20.70 11.30 0.08
CA LEU A 285 -20.43 10.47 -1.10
C LEU A 285 -21.28 9.19 -1.05
N ALA A 286 -21.77 8.76 -2.22
CA ALA A 286 -22.81 7.72 -2.32
C ALA A 286 -22.35 6.33 -1.88
N ASP A 287 -21.04 6.05 -1.90
CA ASP A 287 -20.44 4.76 -1.61
C ASP A 287 -19.74 4.72 -0.24
N VAL A 288 -19.86 5.76 0.59
CA VAL A 288 -19.25 5.77 1.93
C VAL A 288 -20.02 4.87 2.88
N VAL A 289 -19.26 4.00 3.54
CA VAL A 289 -19.71 3.17 4.66
C VAL A 289 -19.04 3.60 5.96
N PRO A 290 -19.63 3.36 7.14
CA PRO A 290 -18.98 3.68 8.42
C PRO A 290 -17.64 2.93 8.59
N TYR A 291 -16.63 3.59 9.17
CA TYR A 291 -15.35 2.94 9.47
C TYR A 291 -15.49 1.70 10.36
N GLN A 292 -16.49 1.68 11.26
CA GLN A 292 -16.80 0.50 12.07
C GLN A 292 -17.13 -0.71 11.19
N GLN A 293 -17.91 -0.53 10.13
CA GLN A 293 -18.25 -1.63 9.21
C GLN A 293 -17.02 -2.13 8.46
N VAL A 294 -16.10 -1.24 8.09
CA VAL A 294 -14.83 -1.62 7.46
C VAL A 294 -13.95 -2.39 8.46
N ALA A 295 -13.84 -1.94 9.71
CA ALA A 295 -13.06 -2.64 10.74
C ALA A 295 -13.62 -4.05 11.01
N GLU A 296 -14.93 -4.17 11.17
CA GLU A 296 -15.62 -5.46 11.35
C GLU A 296 -15.43 -6.39 10.14
N ALA A 297 -15.48 -5.84 8.92
CA ALA A 297 -15.21 -6.61 7.71
C ALA A 297 -13.76 -7.10 7.65
N LEU A 298 -12.79 -6.23 7.88
CA LEU A 298 -11.37 -6.59 7.91
C LEU A 298 -11.08 -7.68 8.95
N ARG A 299 -11.69 -7.57 10.14
CA ARG A 299 -11.52 -8.58 11.20
C ARG A 299 -12.12 -9.94 10.82
N ARG A 300 -13.33 -9.95 10.26
CA ARG A 300 -13.98 -11.18 9.80
C ARG A 300 -13.20 -11.82 8.65
N ASP A 301 -12.86 -11.04 7.63
CA ASP A 301 -12.16 -11.52 6.44
C ASP A 301 -10.79 -12.10 6.83
N LEU A 302 -10.08 -11.49 7.79
CA LEU A 302 -8.85 -12.04 8.35
C LEU A 302 -9.04 -13.46 8.91
N VAL A 303 -10.07 -13.70 9.72
CA VAL A 303 -10.35 -15.03 10.30
C VAL A 303 -10.78 -16.04 9.23
N GLU A 304 -11.57 -15.60 8.24
CA GLU A 304 -11.99 -16.43 7.10
C GLU A 304 -10.78 -16.83 6.23
N GLU A 305 -9.89 -15.88 5.93
CA GLU A 305 -8.64 -16.11 5.20
C GLU A 305 -7.73 -17.07 5.97
N LEU A 306 -7.58 -16.86 7.28
CA LEU A 306 -6.87 -17.78 8.18
C LEU A 306 -7.55 -19.14 8.31
N THR A 307 -8.75 -19.35 7.77
CA THR A 307 -9.44 -20.65 7.75
C THR A 307 -9.38 -21.32 6.38
N ALA A 308 -9.52 -20.54 5.31
CA ALA A 308 -9.78 -21.05 3.98
C ALA A 308 -8.58 -20.96 3.02
N LEU A 309 -7.63 -20.03 3.23
CA LEU A 309 -6.56 -19.83 2.25
C LEU A 309 -5.66 -21.05 2.15
N ASP A 310 -5.45 -21.47 0.90
CA ASP A 310 -4.51 -22.51 0.50
C ASP A 310 -3.26 -21.85 -0.10
N LEU A 311 -2.08 -22.34 0.31
CA LEU A 311 -0.79 -21.77 -0.09
C LEU A 311 -0.57 -21.86 -1.61
N ALA A 312 -0.89 -23.02 -2.20
CA ALA A 312 -0.66 -23.29 -3.62
C ALA A 312 -1.60 -22.47 -4.51
N ALA A 313 -2.86 -22.32 -4.12
CA ALA A 313 -3.86 -21.56 -4.88
C ALA A 313 -3.70 -20.03 -4.75
N SER A 314 -3.31 -19.55 -3.56
CA SER A 314 -3.35 -18.12 -3.24
C SER A 314 -1.99 -17.42 -3.39
N GLY A 315 -0.90 -18.19 -3.44
CA GLY A 315 0.45 -17.67 -3.62
C GLY A 315 0.82 -16.63 -2.56
N ARG A 316 1.39 -15.50 -2.99
CA ARG A 316 1.83 -14.41 -2.11
C ARG A 316 0.72 -13.81 -1.23
N LEU A 317 -0.55 -13.86 -1.66
CA LEU A 317 -1.65 -13.24 -0.94
C LEU A 317 -1.84 -13.79 0.49
N VAL A 318 -1.37 -15.02 0.76
CA VAL A 318 -1.48 -15.62 2.10
C VAL A 318 -0.71 -14.87 3.18
N PHE A 319 0.32 -14.09 2.81
CA PHE A 319 1.17 -13.41 3.78
C PHE A 319 0.48 -12.22 4.46
N TYR A 320 -0.53 -11.63 3.81
CA TYR A 320 -1.29 -10.50 4.36
C TYR A 320 -2.04 -10.91 5.63
N SER A 321 -2.84 -11.98 5.57
CA SER A 321 -3.61 -12.45 6.72
C SER A 321 -2.73 -13.05 7.80
N VAL A 322 -1.76 -13.88 7.42
CA VAL A 322 -0.88 -14.54 8.39
C VAL A 322 -0.02 -13.53 9.15
N GLY A 323 0.58 -12.55 8.47
CA GLY A 323 1.41 -11.55 9.17
C GLY A 323 0.56 -10.55 9.97
N ALA A 324 -0.66 -10.22 9.51
CA ALA A 324 -1.58 -9.40 10.30
C ALA A 324 -2.01 -10.10 11.60
N ALA A 325 -2.30 -11.40 11.51
CA ALA A 325 -2.66 -12.23 12.66
C ALA A 325 -1.50 -12.33 13.67
N GLU A 326 -0.27 -12.50 13.18
CA GLU A 326 0.91 -12.54 14.04
C GLU A 326 1.14 -11.18 14.74
N ALA A 327 0.95 -10.07 14.03
CA ALA A 327 1.03 -8.73 14.60
C ALA A 327 -0.06 -8.47 15.66
N LEU A 328 -1.29 -8.96 15.46
CA LEU A 328 -2.36 -8.90 16.46
C LEU A 328 -2.00 -9.69 17.72
N LEU A 329 -1.43 -10.89 17.56
CA LEU A 329 -0.98 -11.69 18.69
C LEU A 329 0.16 -10.98 19.44
N LEU A 330 1.15 -10.44 18.73
CA LEU A 330 2.22 -9.61 19.31
C LEU A 330 1.66 -8.44 20.12
N ASP A 331 0.62 -7.78 19.62
CA ASP A 331 -0.03 -6.66 20.28
C ASP A 331 -0.65 -7.05 21.63
N ALA A 332 -1.20 -8.26 21.71
CA ALA A 332 -1.77 -8.79 22.95
C ALA A 332 -0.70 -9.28 23.94
N VAL A 333 0.32 -10.01 23.48
CA VAL A 333 1.30 -10.65 24.38
C VAL A 333 2.50 -9.78 24.72
N ARG A 334 2.81 -8.77 23.91
CA ARG A 334 3.98 -7.88 24.04
C ARG A 334 3.60 -6.42 23.76
N PRO A 335 2.78 -5.77 24.62
CA PRO A 335 2.36 -4.38 24.45
C PRO A 335 3.59 -3.46 24.49
N GLY A 336 4.09 -3.05 23.33
CA GLY A 336 5.35 -2.32 23.16
C GLY A 336 6.23 -2.80 22.00
N TRP A 337 5.91 -3.95 21.40
CA TRP A 337 6.63 -4.53 20.24
C TRP A 337 6.78 -3.55 19.07
N ARG A 338 5.78 -2.68 18.85
CA ARG A 338 5.77 -1.67 17.78
C ARG A 338 6.97 -0.71 17.83
N SER A 339 7.51 -0.44 19.02
CA SER A 339 8.72 0.40 19.18
C SER A 339 10.01 -0.28 18.68
N ARG A 340 10.00 -1.61 18.54
CA ARG A 340 11.10 -2.44 18.04
C ARG A 340 10.92 -2.81 16.58
N TYR A 341 9.69 -2.87 16.08
CA TYR A 341 9.34 -3.33 14.73
C TYR A 341 10.20 -2.72 13.60
N LEU A 342 10.40 -1.39 13.61
CA LEU A 342 11.19 -0.70 12.58
C LEU A 342 12.71 -0.91 12.73
N ARG A 343 13.17 -1.33 13.92
CA ARG A 343 14.58 -1.68 14.19
C ARG A 343 14.87 -3.14 13.85
N GLU A 344 13.99 -4.04 14.25
CA GLU A 344 14.07 -5.50 14.01
C GLU A 344 13.45 -5.82 12.64
N LYS A 345 14.07 -5.30 11.59
CA LYS A 345 13.56 -5.43 10.22
C LYS A 345 13.43 -6.91 9.83
N PHE A 346 12.30 -7.23 9.19
CA PHE A 346 12.04 -8.52 8.54
C PHE A 346 11.95 -9.74 9.46
N GLN A 347 11.87 -9.55 10.79
CA GLN A 347 11.89 -10.66 11.74
C GLN A 347 10.91 -10.45 12.90
N LEU A 348 9.61 -10.69 12.63
CA LEU A 348 8.57 -10.59 13.65
C LEU A 348 8.80 -11.54 14.84
N GLU A 349 9.45 -12.68 14.61
CA GLU A 349 9.76 -13.69 15.62
C GLU A 349 10.60 -13.13 16.77
N ARG A 350 11.55 -12.23 16.47
CA ARG A 350 12.40 -11.58 17.48
C ARG A 350 11.64 -10.63 18.39
N LEU A 351 10.44 -10.22 17.99
CA LEU A 351 9.60 -9.29 18.76
C LEU A 351 8.88 -9.97 19.92
N TYR A 352 8.90 -11.32 19.97
CA TYR A 352 8.39 -12.09 21.10
C TYR A 352 9.38 -12.22 22.28
N ASP A 353 10.68 -12.02 22.03
CA ASP A 353 11.73 -12.14 23.04
C ASP A 353 11.60 -11.03 24.11
N GLU A 354 11.86 -11.41 25.36
CA GLU A 354 11.93 -10.48 26.50
C GLU A 354 13.25 -9.69 26.47
N GLN A 355 13.23 -8.46 27.01
CA GLN A 355 14.44 -7.65 27.21
C GLN A 355 15.25 -8.13 28.40
#